data_AF-A0A1I3W4T1-F1
#
_entry.id   AF-A0A1I3W4T1-F1
#
_cell.length_a   1.000
_cell.length_b   1.000
_cell.length_c   1.000
_cell.angle_alpha   90.00
_cell.angle_beta   90.00
_cell.angle_gamma   90.00
#
_symmetry.space_group_name_H-M   'P 1'
#
loop_
_entity.id
_entity.type
_entity.pdbx_description
1 polymer ?
#
loop_
_entity_poly.entity_id
_entity_poly.type
_entity_poly.pdbx_seq_one_letter_code
_entity_poly.pdbx_strand_id
1 'polypeptide(L)'
;MQASGCGVANGTDTTATGLCAGAGTIAGVNGATTTTVANGATAYGSQSLAQDANTTAIGFRATSQYAGSVAIGYQAQAIADPATAVGSNSLASGNNSVALGAGAQATAQGAVALGANSVADQANTVSVGSPGNERRITNVAPGINPTDAVNVSQLQGVQSNVNNVARVAYAGIAMSMALAGNYMPTLDPGEFELGAGVGGYQGYGALAINLKRLSENGRWSWGAGVATTGNQVGFNAGLGWKW
;
A
#
# COMPACT_ATOMS: atom_id res chain seq x y z
N MET A 1 14.22 -22.96 -51.04
CA MET A 1 12.78 -22.77 -51.32
C MET A 1 12.44 -21.35 -50.94
N GLN A 2 12.02 -20.52 -51.91
CA GLN A 2 11.74 -19.11 -51.71
C GLN A 2 10.49 -18.94 -50.83
N ALA A 3 10.62 -18.25 -49.70
CA ALA A 3 9.48 -17.84 -48.90
C ALA A 3 8.89 -16.56 -49.52
N SER A 4 7.95 -16.75 -50.43
CA SER A 4 7.25 -15.67 -51.14
C SER A 4 6.39 -14.83 -50.17
N GLY A 5 6.94 -13.71 -49.71
CA GLY A 5 6.41 -12.38 -50.00
C GLY A 5 5.06 -11.94 -49.42
N CYS A 6 4.78 -12.12 -48.13
CA CYS A 6 3.71 -11.37 -47.42
C CYS A 6 4.27 -10.31 -46.45
N GLY A 7 5.59 -10.07 -46.48
CA GLY A 7 6.16 -8.98 -45.68
C GLY A 7 5.75 -7.62 -46.25
N VAL A 8 5.38 -6.69 -45.38
CA VAL A 8 4.95 -5.33 -45.77
C VAL A 8 5.85 -4.32 -45.04
N ALA A 9 6.54 -3.46 -45.77
CA ALA A 9 7.29 -2.33 -45.23
C ALA A 9 6.82 -1.05 -45.93
N ASN A 10 5.90 -0.30 -45.31
CA ASN A 10 5.25 0.86 -45.92
C ASN A 10 5.39 2.11 -45.04
N GLY A 11 6.14 3.10 -45.52
CA GLY A 11 6.45 4.36 -44.83
C GLY A 11 7.95 4.67 -44.88
N THR A 12 8.34 5.91 -44.63
CA THR A 12 9.76 6.27 -44.53
C THR A 12 10.36 5.65 -43.26
N ASP A 13 11.62 5.22 -43.34
CA ASP A 13 12.35 4.61 -42.22
C ASP A 13 11.67 3.37 -41.59
N THR A 14 10.89 2.63 -42.38
CA THR A 14 10.26 1.39 -41.93
C THR A 14 11.19 0.20 -42.10
N THR A 15 11.16 -0.72 -41.14
CA THR A 15 11.95 -1.96 -41.18
C THR A 15 11.02 -3.14 -40.95
N ALA A 16 10.87 -4.04 -41.93
CA ALA A 16 10.14 -5.29 -41.77
C ALA A 16 11.06 -6.47 -42.11
N THR A 17 11.31 -7.34 -41.14
CA THR A 17 12.24 -8.47 -41.29
C THR A 17 11.64 -9.75 -40.71
N GLY A 18 11.67 -10.84 -41.48
CA GLY A 18 11.05 -12.12 -41.13
C GLY A 18 9.89 -12.50 -42.06
N LEU A 19 9.48 -13.77 -42.00
CA LEU A 19 8.39 -14.28 -42.82
C LEU A 19 7.07 -13.59 -42.45
N CYS A 20 6.46 -12.89 -43.41
CA CYS A 20 5.21 -12.15 -43.21
C CYS A 20 5.30 -11.07 -42.10
N ALA A 21 6.48 -10.48 -41.86
CA ALA A 21 6.61 -9.33 -40.99
C ALA A 21 5.98 -8.09 -41.64
N GLY A 22 5.15 -7.35 -40.91
CA GLY A 22 4.53 -6.10 -41.37
C GLY A 22 4.97 -4.92 -40.52
N ALA A 23 5.70 -3.98 -41.10
CA ALA A 23 5.95 -2.65 -40.54
C ALA A 23 5.36 -1.60 -41.46
N GLY A 24 4.28 -0.96 -41.03
CA GLY A 24 3.55 -0.08 -41.93
C GLY A 24 2.09 0.02 -41.54
N THR A 25 1.41 1.01 -42.11
CA THR A 25 -0.01 1.17 -41.87
C THR A 25 -0.81 0.05 -42.55
N ILE A 26 -1.76 -0.54 -41.80
CA ILE A 26 -2.75 -1.46 -42.33
C ILE A 26 -4.08 -0.73 -42.45
N ALA A 27 -4.58 -0.57 -43.67
CA ALA A 27 -5.88 0.07 -43.91
C ALA A 27 -7.00 -0.65 -43.14
N GLY A 28 -7.85 0.13 -42.46
CA GLY A 28 -8.94 -0.37 -41.63
C GLY A 28 -8.57 -0.65 -40.16
N VAL A 29 -7.28 -0.70 -39.81
CA VAL A 29 -6.84 -0.78 -38.41
C VAL A 29 -6.74 0.63 -37.83
N ASN A 30 -7.25 0.86 -36.62
CA ASN A 30 -7.16 2.16 -35.92
C ASN A 30 -7.63 3.38 -36.74
N GLY A 31 -8.61 3.19 -37.63
CA GLY A 31 -9.10 4.25 -38.50
C GLY A 31 -8.14 4.65 -39.63
N ALA A 32 -7.07 3.89 -39.84
CA ALA A 32 -6.11 4.16 -40.89
C ALA A 32 -6.72 3.95 -42.29
N THR A 33 -6.38 4.87 -43.19
CA THR A 33 -6.76 4.81 -44.60
C THR A 33 -5.57 4.33 -45.43
N THR A 34 -5.77 4.18 -46.74
CA THR A 34 -4.69 3.85 -47.69
C THR A 34 -3.65 4.96 -47.83
N THR A 35 -3.90 6.16 -47.30
CA THR A 35 -2.97 7.30 -47.33
C THR A 35 -2.20 7.50 -46.03
N THR A 36 -2.57 6.78 -44.96
CA THR A 36 -1.84 6.82 -43.70
C THR A 36 -0.50 6.09 -43.88
N VAL A 37 0.59 6.69 -43.41
CA VAL A 37 1.95 6.12 -43.48
C VAL A 37 2.56 6.02 -42.09
N ALA A 38 2.89 4.81 -41.66
CA ALA A 38 3.49 4.49 -40.38
C ALA A 38 5.02 4.67 -40.46
N ASN A 39 5.47 5.92 -40.59
CA ASN A 39 6.88 6.23 -40.64
C ASN A 39 7.60 5.76 -39.35
N GLY A 40 8.83 5.24 -39.49
CA GLY A 40 9.63 4.76 -38.37
C GLY A 40 9.15 3.44 -37.73
N ALA A 41 8.15 2.75 -38.31
CA ALA A 41 7.69 1.47 -37.80
C ALA A 41 8.75 0.37 -37.97
N THR A 42 8.97 -0.43 -36.93
CA THR A 42 9.94 -1.53 -36.93
C THR A 42 9.26 -2.85 -36.56
N ALA A 43 9.29 -3.82 -37.46
CA ALA A 43 8.82 -5.18 -37.26
C ALA A 43 9.97 -6.19 -37.51
N TYR A 44 10.34 -6.94 -36.48
CA TYR A 44 11.38 -7.98 -36.55
C TYR A 44 10.86 -9.30 -36.00
N GLY A 45 10.69 -10.30 -36.87
CA GLY A 45 10.19 -11.62 -36.51
C GLY A 45 9.13 -12.13 -37.48
N SER A 46 9.00 -13.45 -37.60
CA SER A 46 7.95 -14.01 -38.45
C SER A 46 6.57 -13.62 -37.89
N GLN A 47 5.70 -13.08 -38.74
CA GLN A 47 4.38 -12.55 -38.41
C GLN A 47 4.38 -11.39 -37.38
N SER A 48 5.51 -10.72 -37.14
CA SER A 48 5.53 -9.51 -36.31
C SER A 48 4.83 -8.35 -37.02
N LEU A 49 4.12 -7.50 -36.28
CA LEU A 49 3.24 -6.48 -36.85
C LEU A 49 3.35 -5.14 -36.10
N ALA A 50 3.90 -4.12 -36.76
CA ALA A 50 4.03 -2.74 -36.28
C ALA A 50 3.16 -1.83 -37.19
N GLN A 51 2.01 -1.36 -36.68
CA GLN A 51 0.88 -0.91 -37.53
C GLN A 51 0.72 0.61 -37.65
N ASP A 52 1.49 1.38 -36.89
CA ASP A 52 1.35 2.84 -36.80
C ASP A 52 2.71 3.53 -36.67
N ALA A 53 2.74 4.86 -36.76
CA ALA A 53 3.97 5.64 -36.74
C ALA A 53 4.79 5.38 -35.47
N ASN A 54 6.11 5.22 -35.62
CA ASN A 54 7.05 4.97 -34.52
C ASN A 54 6.73 3.72 -33.67
N THR A 55 5.99 2.75 -34.21
CA THR A 55 5.72 1.49 -33.50
C THR A 55 6.89 0.52 -33.61
N THR A 56 7.10 -0.29 -32.56
CA THR A 56 8.10 -1.36 -32.56
C THR A 56 7.44 -2.70 -32.22
N ALA A 57 7.63 -3.72 -33.05
CA ALA A 57 7.17 -5.09 -32.84
C ALA A 57 8.32 -6.09 -33.09
N ILE A 58 8.89 -6.66 -32.03
CA ILE A 58 10.05 -7.56 -32.11
C ILE A 58 9.69 -8.92 -31.49
N GLY A 59 9.65 -9.98 -32.30
CA GLY A 59 9.34 -11.34 -31.89
C GLY A 59 8.33 -12.01 -32.81
N PHE A 60 8.31 -13.35 -32.80
CA PHE A 60 7.30 -14.10 -33.57
C PHE A 60 5.89 -13.72 -33.10
N ARG A 61 5.05 -13.23 -34.02
CA ARG A 61 3.69 -12.73 -33.74
C ARG A 61 3.61 -11.56 -32.74
N ALA A 62 4.70 -10.82 -32.51
CA ALA A 62 4.63 -9.58 -31.73
C ALA A 62 3.75 -8.56 -32.48
N THR A 63 2.86 -7.85 -31.78
CA THR A 63 1.93 -6.89 -32.39
C THR A 63 1.94 -5.58 -31.61
N SER A 64 2.23 -4.48 -32.29
CA SER A 64 2.16 -3.10 -31.79
C SER A 64 1.21 -2.29 -32.69
N GLN A 65 0.12 -1.78 -32.13
CA GLN A 65 -1.00 -1.25 -32.93
C GLN A 65 -1.06 0.27 -33.06
N TYR A 66 -0.76 1.01 -31.99
CA TYR A 66 -0.97 2.46 -31.93
C TYR A 66 0.34 3.22 -31.92
N ALA A 67 0.34 4.44 -32.46
CA ALA A 67 1.54 5.27 -32.58
C ALA A 67 2.42 5.27 -31.31
N GLY A 68 3.72 5.04 -31.47
CA GLY A 68 4.69 4.98 -30.37
C GLY A 68 4.61 3.74 -29.47
N SER A 69 3.73 2.78 -29.74
CA SER A 69 3.61 1.55 -28.94
C SER A 69 4.76 0.57 -29.21
N VAL A 70 5.09 -0.24 -28.20
CA VAL A 70 6.22 -1.18 -28.24
C VAL A 70 5.78 -2.57 -27.80
N ALA A 71 5.96 -3.57 -28.67
CA ALA A 71 5.72 -4.99 -28.38
C ALA A 71 7.01 -5.78 -28.60
N ILE A 72 7.58 -6.39 -27.55
CA ILE A 72 8.84 -7.15 -27.63
C ILE A 72 8.66 -8.51 -26.95
N GLY A 73 8.69 -9.59 -27.72
CA GLY A 73 8.54 -10.96 -27.25
C GLY A 73 7.66 -11.83 -28.17
N TYR A 74 7.75 -13.15 -28.01
CA TYR A 74 6.83 -14.09 -28.66
C TYR A 74 5.38 -13.75 -28.28
N GLN A 75 4.51 -13.46 -29.25
CA GLN A 75 3.12 -13.06 -29.02
C GLN A 75 2.92 -11.87 -28.06
N ALA A 76 3.90 -10.98 -27.92
CA ALA A 76 3.71 -9.73 -27.17
C ALA A 76 2.70 -8.82 -27.88
N GLN A 77 1.78 -8.20 -27.15
CA GLN A 77 0.66 -7.43 -27.68
C GLN A 77 0.56 -6.06 -27.00
N ALA A 78 1.00 -5.01 -27.68
CA ALA A 78 0.76 -3.62 -27.29
C ALA A 78 -0.34 -3.04 -28.18
N ILE A 79 -1.58 -3.12 -27.70
CA ILE A 79 -2.81 -2.96 -28.51
C ILE A 79 -3.70 -1.82 -28.02
N ALA A 80 -3.12 -0.83 -27.35
CA ALA A 80 -3.79 0.38 -26.89
C ALA A 80 -2.89 1.61 -27.07
N ASP A 81 -3.45 2.82 -26.94
CA ASP A 81 -2.81 4.08 -27.36
C ASP A 81 -2.20 4.86 -26.17
N PRO A 82 -0.88 5.13 -26.20
CA PRO A 82 0.16 4.17 -26.56
C PRO A 82 0.31 3.11 -25.46
N ALA A 83 0.85 1.94 -25.80
CA ALA A 83 1.07 0.85 -24.85
C ALA A 83 2.45 0.21 -25.03
N THR A 84 2.98 -0.37 -23.94
CA THR A 84 4.26 -1.11 -23.97
C THR A 84 4.05 -2.52 -23.43
N ALA A 85 4.34 -3.53 -24.23
CA ALA A 85 4.26 -4.94 -23.87
C ALA A 85 5.61 -5.62 -24.12
N VAL A 86 6.32 -6.00 -23.06
CA VAL A 86 7.64 -6.62 -23.14
C VAL A 86 7.62 -7.95 -22.38
N GLY A 87 7.73 -9.06 -23.11
CA GLY A 87 7.69 -10.42 -22.59
C GLY A 87 6.92 -11.36 -23.49
N SER A 88 7.19 -12.67 -23.39
CA SER A 88 6.39 -13.66 -24.10
C SER A 88 4.94 -13.61 -23.63
N ASN A 89 3.97 -13.48 -24.54
CA ASN A 89 2.54 -13.36 -24.26
C ASN A 89 2.15 -12.17 -23.35
N SER A 90 2.99 -11.14 -23.24
CA SER A 90 2.62 -9.93 -22.50
C SER A 90 1.51 -9.18 -23.24
N LEU A 91 0.54 -8.63 -22.52
CA LEU A 91 -0.59 -7.88 -23.06
C LEU A 91 -0.68 -6.51 -22.39
N ALA A 92 -0.54 -5.45 -23.17
CA ALA A 92 -0.82 -4.08 -22.78
C ALA A 92 -2.00 -3.57 -23.63
N SER A 93 -3.20 -3.61 -23.06
CA SER A 93 -4.47 -3.29 -23.74
C SER A 93 -5.23 -2.13 -23.10
N GLY A 94 -4.69 -1.53 -22.03
CA GLY A 94 -5.16 -0.24 -21.52
C GLY A 94 -4.43 0.93 -22.19
N ASN A 95 -5.10 2.06 -22.39
CA ASN A 95 -4.43 3.28 -22.88
C ASN A 95 -3.32 3.69 -21.91
N ASN A 96 -2.16 4.13 -22.40
CA ASN A 96 -0.98 4.46 -21.58
C ASN A 96 -0.49 3.30 -20.67
N SER A 97 -0.78 2.04 -21.00
CA SER A 97 -0.43 0.90 -20.15
C SER A 97 0.95 0.31 -20.45
N VAL A 98 1.53 -0.34 -19.44
CA VAL A 98 2.84 -1.02 -19.54
C VAL A 98 2.73 -2.43 -18.95
N ALA A 99 2.93 -3.46 -19.76
CA ALA A 99 3.08 -4.84 -19.32
C ALA A 99 4.52 -5.30 -19.51
N LEU A 100 5.24 -5.52 -18.41
CA LEU A 100 6.66 -5.91 -18.39
C LEU A 100 6.83 -7.27 -17.70
N GLY A 101 6.95 -8.33 -18.49
CA GLY A 101 7.14 -9.71 -18.04
C GLY A 101 6.36 -10.71 -18.90
N ALA A 102 6.82 -11.97 -18.95
CA ALA A 102 6.10 -13.01 -19.66
C ALA A 102 4.70 -13.21 -19.05
N GLY A 103 3.65 -13.14 -19.88
CA GLY A 103 2.25 -13.23 -19.44
C GLY A 103 1.76 -12.06 -18.59
N ALA A 104 2.52 -10.97 -18.46
CA ALA A 104 2.05 -9.76 -17.78
C ALA A 104 0.87 -9.14 -18.54
N GLN A 105 -0.16 -8.69 -17.82
CA GLN A 105 -1.39 -8.15 -18.39
C GLN A 105 -1.70 -6.79 -17.77
N ALA A 106 -1.54 -5.72 -18.52
CA ALA A 106 -1.94 -4.37 -18.15
C ALA A 106 -3.17 -3.96 -18.98
N THR A 107 -4.36 -4.16 -18.40
CA THR A 107 -5.64 -4.04 -19.13
C THR A 107 -6.39 -2.75 -18.82
N ALA A 108 -5.98 -2.01 -17.79
CA ALA A 108 -6.58 -0.73 -17.42
C ALA A 108 -5.74 0.49 -17.87
N GLN A 109 -6.41 1.64 -18.00
CA GLN A 109 -5.77 2.89 -18.40
C GLN A 109 -4.67 3.31 -17.42
N GLY A 110 -3.48 3.66 -17.92
CA GLY A 110 -2.35 4.10 -17.13
C GLY A 110 -1.79 3.04 -16.18
N ALA A 111 -2.16 1.77 -16.36
CA ALA A 111 -1.77 0.69 -15.48
C ALA A 111 -0.41 0.09 -15.88
N VAL A 112 0.36 -0.33 -14.88
CA VAL A 112 1.66 -1.00 -15.06
C VAL A 112 1.60 -2.39 -14.44
N ALA A 113 1.66 -3.44 -15.24
CA ALA A 113 1.86 -4.81 -14.78
C ALA A 113 3.35 -5.14 -14.82
N LEU A 114 3.98 -5.24 -13.63
CA LEU A 114 5.41 -5.43 -13.47
C LEU A 114 5.72 -6.84 -12.96
N GLY A 115 6.40 -7.65 -13.78
CA GLY A 115 6.77 -9.03 -13.51
C GLY A 115 5.93 -10.05 -14.27
N ALA A 116 6.46 -11.27 -14.41
CA ALA A 116 5.79 -12.35 -15.13
C ALA A 116 4.41 -12.67 -14.51
N ASN A 117 3.38 -12.82 -15.33
CA ASN A 117 1.99 -13.09 -14.91
C ASN A 117 1.38 -12.03 -13.96
N SER A 118 1.97 -10.85 -13.83
CA SER A 118 1.33 -9.75 -13.09
C SER A 118 0.08 -9.27 -13.83
N VAL A 119 -0.96 -8.88 -13.07
CA VAL A 119 -2.22 -8.38 -13.61
C VAL A 119 -2.48 -7.00 -13.03
N ALA A 120 -2.58 -6.00 -13.91
CA ALA A 120 -2.92 -4.62 -13.58
C ALA A 120 -4.23 -4.24 -14.29
N ASP A 121 -5.35 -4.46 -13.60
CA ASP A 121 -6.73 -4.28 -14.06
C ASP A 121 -7.41 -3.04 -13.45
N GLN A 122 -6.67 -2.23 -12.70
CA GLN A 122 -7.13 -0.97 -12.11
C GLN A 122 -6.38 0.21 -12.73
N ALA A 123 -7.11 1.27 -13.06
CA ALA A 123 -6.54 2.45 -13.71
C ALA A 123 -5.52 3.17 -12.82
N ASN A 124 -4.44 3.67 -13.41
CA ASN A 124 -3.38 4.42 -12.73
C ASN A 124 -2.72 3.67 -11.55
N THR A 125 -2.53 2.36 -11.69
CA THR A 125 -1.88 1.52 -10.67
C THR A 125 -0.62 0.83 -11.18
N VAL A 126 0.27 0.47 -10.27
CA VAL A 126 1.37 -0.47 -10.53
C VAL A 126 1.05 -1.78 -9.80
N SER A 127 0.81 -2.85 -10.54
CA SER A 127 0.66 -4.19 -9.98
C SER A 127 1.96 -4.97 -10.13
N VAL A 128 2.48 -5.47 -9.01
CA VAL A 128 3.69 -6.31 -8.96
C VAL A 128 3.36 -7.80 -8.87
N GLY A 129 2.11 -8.20 -9.03
CA GLY A 129 1.65 -9.58 -8.87
C GLY A 129 0.27 -9.80 -9.45
N SER A 130 -0.40 -10.86 -9.01
CA SER A 130 -1.80 -11.14 -9.32
C SER A 130 -2.51 -11.58 -8.05
N PRO A 131 -3.86 -11.63 -8.02
CA PRO A 131 -4.60 -12.22 -6.91
C PRO A 131 -4.07 -13.61 -6.57
N GLY A 132 -3.68 -13.83 -5.31
CA GLY A 132 -3.12 -15.09 -4.81
C GLY A 132 -1.66 -15.37 -5.19
N ASN A 133 -1.02 -14.49 -5.96
CA ASN A 133 0.40 -14.56 -6.33
C ASN A 133 1.08 -13.20 -6.07
N GLU A 134 0.89 -12.67 -4.87
CA GLU A 134 1.48 -11.40 -4.45
C GLU A 134 3.01 -11.51 -4.35
N ARG A 135 3.70 -10.39 -4.60
CA ARG A 135 5.15 -10.29 -4.46
C ARG A 135 5.52 -9.37 -3.33
N ARG A 136 6.63 -9.69 -2.65
CA ARG A 136 7.27 -8.77 -1.71
C ARG A 136 8.05 -7.71 -2.47
N ILE A 137 7.83 -6.45 -2.12
CA ILE A 137 8.71 -5.34 -2.49
C ILE A 137 9.74 -5.20 -1.36
N THR A 138 11.01 -5.41 -1.66
CA THR A 138 12.09 -5.41 -0.65
C THR A 138 13.09 -4.30 -0.92
N ASN A 139 13.94 -3.98 0.07
CA ASN A 139 14.87 -2.85 0.03
C ASN A 139 14.19 -1.48 -0.09
N VAL A 140 13.01 -1.35 0.53
CA VAL A 140 12.28 -0.08 0.61
C VAL A 140 12.83 0.74 1.78
N ALA A 141 13.50 1.85 1.46
CA ALA A 141 13.94 2.82 2.46
C ALA A 141 12.73 3.44 3.20
N PRO A 142 12.89 3.94 4.43
CA PRO A 142 11.81 4.63 5.12
C PRO A 142 11.29 5.82 4.30
N GLY A 143 9.96 5.95 4.18
CA GLY A 143 9.33 7.07 3.49
C GLY A 143 9.54 8.39 4.24
N ILE A 144 9.71 9.50 3.50
CA ILE A 144 9.96 10.85 4.01
C ILE A 144 8.78 11.78 3.69
N ASN A 145 8.29 11.74 2.45
CA ASN A 145 7.16 12.54 2.01
C ASN A 145 5.82 11.81 2.24
N PRO A 146 4.68 12.54 2.27
CA PRO A 146 3.36 11.93 2.49
C PRO A 146 2.95 10.86 1.47
N THR A 147 3.55 10.85 0.28
CA THR A 147 3.25 9.91 -0.81
C THR A 147 4.32 8.83 -0.98
N ASP A 148 5.30 8.75 -0.09
CA ASP A 148 6.32 7.71 -0.13
C ASP A 148 5.77 6.39 0.43
N ALA A 149 6.27 5.27 -0.08
CA ALA A 149 5.95 3.96 0.47
C ALA A 149 6.49 3.83 1.91
N VAL A 150 5.68 3.24 2.79
CA VAL A 150 6.07 2.94 4.17
C VAL A 150 6.69 1.55 4.25
N ASN A 151 7.81 1.40 4.95
CA ASN A 151 8.41 0.10 5.20
C ASN A 151 8.02 -0.49 6.57
N VAL A 152 8.34 -1.77 6.80
CA VAL A 152 7.92 -2.49 8.03
C VAL A 152 8.52 -1.87 9.31
N SER A 153 9.71 -1.28 9.26
CA SER A 153 10.33 -0.65 10.44
C SER A 153 9.55 0.58 10.94
N GLN A 154 8.99 1.37 10.03
CA GLN A 154 8.14 2.51 10.38
C GLN A 154 6.82 2.03 11.02
N LEU A 155 6.22 0.96 10.48
CA LEU A 155 5.02 0.35 11.07
C LEU A 155 5.28 -0.23 12.47
N GLN A 156 6.43 -0.89 12.67
CA GLN A 156 6.84 -1.39 13.99
C GLN A 156 7.04 -0.25 15.01
N GLY A 157 7.52 0.91 14.56
CA GLY A 157 7.57 2.13 15.37
C GLY A 157 6.18 2.56 15.85
N VAL A 158 5.20 2.57 14.95
CA VAL A 158 3.78 2.86 15.29
C VAL A 158 3.23 1.81 16.26
N GLN A 159 3.46 0.52 16.02
CA GLN A 159 3.00 -0.56 16.90
C GLN A 159 3.57 -0.41 18.32
N SER A 160 4.84 -0.02 18.45
CA SER A 160 5.49 0.21 19.75
C SER A 160 4.84 1.37 20.50
N ASN A 161 4.50 2.46 19.78
CA ASN A 161 3.78 3.59 20.36
C ASN A 161 2.38 3.19 20.84
N VAL A 162 1.64 2.41 20.04
CA VAL A 162 0.31 1.90 20.43
C VAL A 162 0.39 1.01 21.68
N ASN A 163 1.38 0.12 21.74
CA ASN A 163 1.61 -0.72 22.91
C ASN A 163 1.93 0.12 24.16
N ASN A 164 2.70 1.21 24.00
CA ASN A 164 2.98 2.14 25.09
C ASN A 164 1.72 2.86 25.57
N VAL A 165 0.85 3.31 24.65
CA VAL A 165 -0.43 3.93 25.02
C VAL A 165 -1.32 2.94 25.77
N ALA A 166 -1.43 1.69 25.32
CA ALA A 166 -2.20 0.66 26.01
C ALA A 166 -1.68 0.41 27.43
N ARG A 167 -0.35 0.30 27.58
CA ARG A 167 0.33 0.16 28.88
C ARG A 167 -0.02 1.31 29.82
N VAL A 168 0.04 2.54 29.34
CA VAL A 168 -0.30 3.75 30.11
C VAL A 168 -1.76 3.73 30.55
N ALA A 169 -2.67 3.40 29.64
CA ALA A 169 -4.10 3.33 29.94
C ALA A 169 -4.41 2.26 30.99
N TYR A 170 -3.88 1.04 30.85
CA TYR A 170 -4.11 -0.03 31.82
C TYR A 170 -3.50 0.26 33.19
N ALA A 171 -2.31 0.88 33.22
CA ALA A 171 -1.73 1.37 34.46
C ALA A 171 -2.63 2.41 35.14
N GLY A 172 -3.19 3.35 34.37
CA GLY A 172 -4.15 4.35 34.87
C GLY A 172 -5.42 3.73 35.48
N ILE A 173 -5.98 2.70 34.85
CA ILE A 173 -7.15 1.98 35.35
C ILE A 173 -6.81 1.22 36.63
N ALA A 174 -5.68 0.49 36.65
CA ALA A 174 -5.24 -0.24 37.84
C ALA A 174 -5.01 0.71 39.04
N MET A 175 -4.40 1.87 38.82
CA MET A 175 -4.23 2.90 39.87
C MET A 175 -5.57 3.42 40.38
N SER A 176 -6.52 3.67 39.47
CA SER A 176 -7.88 4.08 39.86
C SER A 176 -8.58 3.02 40.71
N MET A 177 -8.46 1.74 40.34
CA MET A 177 -8.99 0.62 41.14
C MET A 177 -8.30 0.52 42.50
N ALA A 178 -6.98 0.73 42.57
CA ALA A 178 -6.24 0.72 43.82
C ALA A 178 -6.70 1.86 44.74
N LEU A 179 -6.87 3.08 44.21
CA LEU A 179 -7.37 4.24 44.97
C LEU A 179 -8.79 4.02 45.49
N ALA A 180 -9.67 3.46 44.66
CA ALA A 180 -11.06 3.19 45.03
C ALA A 180 -11.21 1.99 45.98
N GLY A 181 -10.30 1.02 45.91
CA GLY A 181 -10.28 -0.17 46.75
C GLY A 181 -9.70 0.04 48.16
N ASN A 182 -9.33 1.27 48.52
CA ASN A 182 -8.86 1.59 49.86
C ASN A 182 -9.94 1.31 50.91
N TYR A 183 -9.67 0.33 51.78
CA TYR A 183 -10.49 0.10 52.96
C TYR A 183 -10.10 1.09 54.06
N MET A 184 -11.08 1.88 54.49
CA MET A 184 -10.91 2.93 55.47
C MET A 184 -11.98 2.79 56.57
N PRO A 185 -11.64 2.42 57.83
CA PRO A 185 -12.57 2.50 58.96
C PRO A 185 -13.24 3.87 59.11
N THR A 186 -14.31 3.90 59.90
CA THR A 186 -15.03 5.15 60.21
C THR A 186 -14.16 6.09 61.05
N LEU A 187 -14.03 7.36 60.66
CA LEU A 187 -13.31 8.39 61.42
C LEU A 187 -14.21 9.08 62.45
N ASP A 188 -13.63 9.38 63.62
CA ASP A 188 -14.20 10.31 64.59
C ASP A 188 -13.77 11.77 64.32
N PRO A 189 -14.48 12.78 64.87
CA PRO A 189 -14.19 14.19 64.61
C PRO A 189 -12.77 14.59 65.03
N GLY A 190 -12.05 15.25 64.12
CA GLY A 190 -10.66 15.69 64.33
C GLY A 190 -9.60 14.67 63.92
N GLU A 191 -9.98 13.41 63.68
CA GLU A 191 -9.03 12.34 63.35
C GLU A 191 -8.51 12.40 61.91
N PHE A 192 -7.32 11.82 61.74
CA PHE A 192 -6.73 11.50 60.45
C PHE A 192 -6.73 9.99 60.25
N GLU A 193 -6.86 9.60 58.99
CA GLU A 193 -6.83 8.21 58.59
C GLU A 193 -5.94 8.00 57.37
N LEU A 194 -5.18 6.91 57.39
CA LEU A 194 -4.38 6.46 56.27
C LEU A 194 -4.85 5.06 55.84
N GLY A 195 -5.21 4.92 54.57
CA GLY A 195 -5.59 3.66 53.96
C GLY A 195 -4.62 3.28 52.85
N ALA A 196 -4.46 1.97 52.63
CA ALA A 196 -3.73 1.43 51.49
C ALA A 196 -4.63 0.51 50.66
N GLY A 197 -4.36 0.44 49.36
CA GLY A 197 -5.18 -0.31 48.41
C GLY A 197 -4.34 -0.90 47.31
N VAL A 198 -4.85 -1.98 46.73
CA VAL A 198 -4.25 -2.66 45.57
C VAL A 198 -5.29 -2.76 44.47
N GLY A 199 -4.86 -2.54 43.24
CA GLY A 199 -5.72 -2.57 42.07
C GLY A 199 -5.07 -3.37 40.97
N GLY A 200 -5.88 -4.09 40.19
CA GLY A 200 -5.41 -4.94 39.11
C GLY A 200 -6.28 -4.81 37.87
N TYR A 201 -5.69 -4.64 36.69
CA TYR A 201 -6.42 -4.63 35.42
C TYR A 201 -5.56 -5.17 34.27
N GLN A 202 -6.08 -6.18 33.54
CA GLN A 202 -5.41 -6.76 32.37
C GLN A 202 -3.92 -7.14 32.60
N GLY A 203 -3.61 -7.67 33.78
CA GLY A 203 -2.24 -8.05 34.17
C GLY A 203 -1.36 -6.93 34.73
N TYR A 204 -1.87 -5.69 34.82
CA TYR A 204 -1.19 -4.57 35.47
C TYR A 204 -1.66 -4.44 36.92
N GLY A 205 -0.72 -4.35 37.85
CA GLY A 205 -0.97 -4.10 39.27
C GLY A 205 -0.60 -2.68 39.68
N ALA A 206 -1.33 -2.13 40.64
CA ALA A 206 -1.07 -0.84 41.25
C ALA A 206 -1.22 -0.89 42.77
N LEU A 207 -0.47 -0.04 43.46
CA LEU A 207 -0.61 0.25 44.89
C LEU A 207 -1.10 1.69 45.05
N ALA A 208 -1.98 1.91 46.02
CA ALA A 208 -2.49 3.21 46.40
C ALA A 208 -2.32 3.46 47.91
N ILE A 209 -2.13 4.73 48.26
CA ILE A 209 -2.22 5.24 49.63
C ILE A 209 -3.16 6.45 49.60
N ASN A 210 -4.15 6.48 50.49
CA ASN A 210 -5.03 7.64 50.67
C ASN A 210 -4.92 8.13 52.12
N LEU A 211 -4.99 9.44 52.28
CA LEU A 211 -5.14 10.14 53.54
C LEU A 211 -6.53 10.79 53.57
N LYS A 212 -7.21 10.72 54.71
CA LYS A 212 -8.49 11.39 54.94
C LYS A 212 -8.49 12.07 56.31
N ARG A 213 -9.21 13.17 56.45
CA ARG A 213 -9.43 13.85 57.73
C ARG A 213 -10.89 14.29 57.86
N LEU A 214 -11.47 14.12 59.05
CA LEU A 214 -12.76 14.67 59.42
C LEU A 214 -12.54 15.93 60.28
N SER A 215 -13.29 17.00 59.98
CA SER A 215 -13.28 18.23 60.78
C SER A 215 -13.65 17.97 62.23
N GLU A 216 -13.15 18.78 63.16
CA GLU A 216 -13.44 18.69 64.60
C GLU A 216 -14.94 18.77 64.93
N ASN A 217 -15.70 19.47 64.10
CA ASN A 217 -17.16 19.56 64.25
C ASN A 217 -17.91 18.39 63.57
N GLY A 218 -17.22 17.45 62.93
CA GLY A 218 -17.80 16.30 62.23
C GLY A 218 -18.63 16.63 60.99
N ARG A 219 -18.65 17.89 60.54
CA ARG A 219 -19.56 18.34 59.45
C ARG A 219 -18.97 18.28 58.06
N TRP A 220 -17.64 18.30 57.93
CA TRP A 220 -16.99 18.20 56.63
C TRP A 220 -15.72 17.37 56.74
N SER A 221 -15.36 16.70 55.65
CA SER A 221 -14.16 15.88 55.53
C SER A 221 -13.43 16.19 54.23
N TRP A 222 -12.14 15.90 54.19
CA TRP A 222 -11.33 15.98 52.98
C TRP A 222 -10.41 14.77 52.91
N GLY A 223 -9.98 14.43 51.70
CA GLY A 223 -9.02 13.37 51.48
C GLY A 223 -8.22 13.57 50.21
N ALA A 224 -7.05 12.96 50.17
CA ALA A 224 -6.18 12.93 49.02
C ALA A 224 -5.43 11.60 48.97
N GLY A 225 -5.16 11.11 47.78
CA GLY A 225 -4.47 9.86 47.59
C GLY A 225 -3.51 9.90 46.43
N VAL A 226 -2.55 8.98 46.48
CA VAL A 226 -1.57 8.74 45.44
C VAL A 226 -1.57 7.25 45.13
N ALA A 227 -1.38 6.91 43.86
CA ALA A 227 -1.23 5.53 43.43
C ALA A 227 -0.13 5.41 42.40
N THR A 228 0.46 4.23 42.33
CA THR A 228 1.54 3.94 41.39
C THR A 228 1.51 2.50 40.91
N THR A 229 1.97 2.31 39.69
CA THR A 229 2.31 0.99 39.09
C THR A 229 3.81 0.72 39.07
N GLY A 230 4.63 1.60 39.69
CA GLY A 230 6.09 1.60 39.60
C GLY A 230 6.63 2.47 38.45
N ASN A 231 5.95 2.49 37.30
CA ASN A 231 6.35 3.29 36.13
C ASN A 231 5.49 4.54 35.92
N GLN A 232 4.34 4.63 36.57
CA GLN A 232 3.44 5.78 36.53
C GLN A 232 2.89 6.11 37.91
N VAL A 233 2.47 7.35 38.10
CA VAL A 233 1.87 7.84 39.33
C VAL A 233 0.58 8.59 38.99
N GLY A 234 -0.48 8.31 39.73
CA GLY A 234 -1.74 9.05 39.72
C GLY A 234 -2.04 9.62 41.10
N PHE A 235 -2.89 10.64 41.16
CA PHE A 235 -3.36 11.22 42.41
C PHE A 235 -4.85 11.55 42.31
N ASN A 236 -5.52 11.61 43.46
CA ASN A 236 -6.88 12.11 43.59
C ASN A 236 -7.00 12.99 44.84
N ALA A 237 -8.03 13.84 44.87
CA ALA A 237 -8.41 14.60 46.05
C ALA A 237 -9.92 14.81 46.05
N GLY A 238 -10.52 14.93 47.23
CA GLY A 238 -11.96 15.07 47.40
C GLY A 238 -12.35 15.74 48.71
N LEU A 239 -13.57 16.28 48.73
CA LEU A 239 -14.18 16.98 49.86
C LEU A 239 -15.60 16.42 50.04
N GLY A 240 -16.03 16.24 51.29
CA GLY A 240 -17.38 15.81 51.63
C GLY A 240 -17.98 16.75 52.69
N TRP A 241 -19.27 17.08 52.54
CA TRP A 241 -19.98 17.96 53.47
C TRP A 241 -21.29 17.31 53.91
N LYS A 242 -21.61 17.42 55.21
CA LYS A 242 -22.82 16.91 55.85
C LYS A 242 -23.54 18.09 56.54
N TRP A 243 -24.81 18.30 56.22
CA TRP A 243 -25.66 19.32 56.82
C TRP A 243 -26.66 18.73 57.80
#